data_AF-A0A8I1MR64-F1
#
_entry.id   AF-A0A8I1MR64-F1
#
_cell.length_a   1.000
_cell.length_b   1.000
_cell.length_c   1.000
_cell.angle_alpha   90.00
_cell.angle_beta   90.00
_cell.angle_gamma   90.00
#
_symmetry.space_group_name_H-M   'P 1'
#
loop_
_entity.id
_entity.type
_entity.pdbx_description
1 polymer ?
#
loop_
_entity_poly.entity_id
_entity_poly.type
_entity_poly.pdbx_seq_one_letter_code
_entity_poly.pdbx_strand_id
1 'polypeptide(L)'
;REDSEEKLNSQLCKYLNVASGQRFPMVYFHHEEKQTLNRRVDLSALPRESQFIGTNFHSIYDPIAVFEGKRLPAPCGSSLRQQEYVTGGGNRSGGIQRFKLGLHGAKHRIAAIVGYLQEGDASHWINTINGWIVGLNSESAEERWTAEEQLSHVLNDLERGLSVCSSQHRRSGDVVSETIDLQHLWIKM
;
A
#
# COMPACT_ATOMS: atom_id res chain seq x y z
N ARG A 1 6.40 15.66 15.74
CA ARG A 1 5.84 15.09 14.50
C ARG A 1 6.93 14.20 13.93
N GLU A 2 6.64 12.94 13.64
CA GLU A 2 7.62 12.04 13.03
C GLU A 2 7.56 12.20 11.52
N ASP A 3 8.72 12.40 10.89
CA ASP A 3 8.85 12.71 9.46
C ASP A 3 9.43 11.54 8.66
N SER A 4 10.03 10.55 9.32
CA SER A 4 10.56 9.35 8.68
C SER A 4 9.44 8.34 8.41
N GLU A 5 9.22 8.02 7.14
CA GLU A 5 8.29 6.96 6.69
C GLU A 5 8.58 5.60 7.34
N GLU A 6 9.86 5.23 7.44
CA GLU A 6 10.30 3.99 8.09
C GLU A 6 9.87 3.95 9.57
N LYS A 7 10.07 5.05 10.30
CA LYS A 7 9.65 5.14 11.71
C LYS A 7 8.14 5.13 11.86
N LEU A 8 7.40 5.78 10.96
CA LEU A 8 5.93 5.73 10.94
C LEU A 8 5.43 4.29 10.73
N ASN A 9 6.01 3.57 9.76
CA ASN A 9 5.71 2.15 9.51
C ASN A 9 6.05 1.26 10.71
N SER A 10 7.18 1.51 11.39
CA SER A 10 7.57 0.80 12.59
C SER A 10 6.59 1.04 13.76
N GLN A 11 6.17 2.29 13.97
CA GLN A 11 5.19 2.65 14.99
C GLN A 11 3.82 2.04 14.70
N LEU A 12 3.37 2.08 13.45
CA LEU A 12 2.12 1.44 13.03
C LEU A 12 2.16 -0.07 13.26
N CYS A 13 3.25 -0.74 12.88
CA CYS A 13 3.42 -2.17 13.09
C CYS A 13 3.34 -2.55 14.59
N LYS A 14 3.97 -1.76 15.46
CA LYS A 14 3.87 -1.95 16.92
C LYS A 14 2.43 -1.78 17.42
N TYR A 15 1.75 -0.73 16.98
CA TYR A 15 0.36 -0.48 17.34
C TYR A 15 -0.55 -1.63 16.90
N LEU A 16 -0.43 -2.07 15.64
CA LEU A 16 -1.23 -3.15 15.07
C LEU A 16 -1.00 -4.49 15.79
N ASN A 17 0.22 -4.78 16.22
CA ASN A 17 0.51 -5.96 17.04
C ASN A 17 -0.18 -5.95 18.40
N VAL A 18 -0.21 -4.79 19.09
CA VAL A 18 -0.93 -4.66 20.36
C VAL A 18 -2.44 -4.79 20.14
N ALA A 19 -2.96 -4.12 19.10
CA ALA A 19 -4.38 -4.16 18.77
C ALA A 19 -4.84 -5.56 18.34
N SER A 20 -4.03 -6.29 17.55
CA SER A 20 -4.37 -7.64 17.10
C SER A 20 -4.43 -8.62 18.26
N GLY A 21 -3.54 -8.49 19.25
CA GLY A 21 -3.60 -9.32 20.47
C GLY A 21 -4.94 -9.26 21.20
N GLN A 22 -5.68 -8.15 21.08
CA GLN A 22 -6.99 -7.98 21.71
C GLN A 22 -8.17 -8.32 20.78
N ARG A 23 -8.07 -8.00 19.48
CA ARG A 23 -9.19 -8.07 18.53
C ARG A 23 -9.12 -9.23 17.55
N PHE A 24 -7.91 -9.62 17.16
CA PHE A 24 -7.64 -10.65 16.16
C PHE A 24 -6.40 -11.47 16.57
N PRO A 25 -6.46 -12.22 17.69
CA PRO A 25 -5.29 -12.81 18.32
C PRO A 25 -4.58 -13.85 17.44
N MET A 26 -5.26 -14.36 16.41
CA MET A 26 -4.71 -15.28 15.41
C MET A 26 -3.70 -14.65 14.44
N VAL A 27 -3.58 -13.32 14.42
CA VAL A 27 -2.72 -12.57 13.50
C VAL A 27 -1.70 -11.73 14.27
N TYR A 28 -0.49 -11.62 13.73
CA TYR A 28 0.52 -10.66 14.14
C TYR A 28 1.05 -9.90 12.93
N PHE A 29 1.68 -8.76 13.18
CA PHE A 29 2.22 -7.90 12.13
C PHE A 29 3.75 -7.94 12.15
N HIS A 30 4.35 -8.04 10.97
CA HIS A 30 5.80 -8.02 10.79
C HIS A 30 6.22 -6.83 9.93
N HIS A 31 7.29 -6.15 10.33
CA HIS A 31 7.84 -4.99 9.63
C HIS A 31 8.93 -5.44 8.66
N GLU A 32 8.95 -4.90 7.44
CA GLU A 32 9.95 -5.21 6.40
C GLU A 32 9.99 -6.69 5.95
N GLU A 33 8.83 -7.24 5.59
CA GLU A 33 8.72 -8.63 5.11
C GLU A 33 9.33 -8.78 3.71
N LYS A 34 10.24 -9.75 3.53
CA LYS A 34 10.88 -10.00 2.23
C LYS A 34 9.88 -10.56 1.24
N GLN A 35 9.84 -9.97 0.04
CA GLN A 35 9.03 -10.48 -1.09
C GLN A 35 9.91 -11.19 -2.11
N THR A 36 11.06 -10.59 -2.45
CA THR A 36 12.08 -11.14 -3.36
C THR A 36 13.47 -10.90 -2.76
N LEU A 37 14.54 -11.29 -3.45
CA LEU A 37 15.93 -11.12 -2.98
C LEU A 37 16.25 -9.68 -2.52
N ASN A 38 15.71 -8.67 -3.21
CA ASN A 38 16.06 -7.26 -2.99
C ASN A 38 14.87 -6.37 -2.58
N ARG A 39 13.66 -6.92 -2.41
CA ARG A 39 12.45 -6.13 -2.13
C ARG A 39 11.74 -6.61 -0.87
N ARG A 40 11.28 -5.65 -0.07
CA ARG A 40 10.52 -5.85 1.15
C ARG A 40 9.26 -4.99 1.10
N VAL A 41 8.15 -5.53 1.58
CA VAL A 41 6.96 -4.73 1.91
C VAL A 41 7.14 -4.13 3.30
N ASP A 42 6.61 -2.94 3.52
CA ASP A 42 6.83 -2.23 4.79
C ASP A 42 6.18 -2.95 5.97
N LEU A 43 4.99 -3.53 5.76
CA LEU A 43 4.32 -4.36 6.75
C LEU A 43 3.66 -5.58 6.10
N SER A 44 3.50 -6.63 6.89
CA SER A 44 2.69 -7.80 6.55
C SER A 44 1.91 -8.28 7.77
N ALA A 45 0.76 -8.90 7.52
CA ALA A 45 -0.04 -9.60 8.52
C ALA A 45 0.15 -11.10 8.33
N LEU A 46 0.67 -11.79 9.34
CA LEU A 46 0.94 -13.23 9.32
C LEU A 46 0.06 -13.96 10.34
N PRO A 47 -0.31 -15.22 10.05
CA PRO A 47 -1.01 -16.02 11.03
C PRO A 47 -0.01 -16.50 12.11
N ARG A 48 -0.45 -16.57 13.37
CA ARG A 48 0.38 -17.11 14.47
C ARG A 48 0.59 -18.62 14.39
N GLU A 49 -0.37 -19.30 13.76
CA GLU A 49 -0.38 -20.75 13.57
C GLU A 49 -0.87 -21.03 12.16
N SER A 50 -0.39 -22.12 11.55
CA SER A 50 -0.84 -22.55 10.23
C SER A 50 -2.34 -22.85 10.27
N GLN A 51 -3.12 -22.14 9.46
CA GLN A 51 -4.58 -22.21 9.54
C GLN A 51 -5.24 -21.84 8.21
N PHE A 52 -6.52 -22.17 8.08
CA PHE A 52 -7.36 -21.65 7.00
C PHE A 52 -7.90 -20.27 7.38
N ILE A 53 -7.79 -19.32 6.45
CA ILE A 53 -8.45 -18.02 6.53
C ILE A 53 -9.33 -17.87 5.31
N GLY A 54 -10.64 -17.85 5.53
CA GLY A 54 -11.62 -18.08 4.46
C GLY A 54 -11.42 -19.48 3.87
N THR A 55 -11.14 -19.55 2.56
CA THR A 55 -10.91 -20.82 1.84
C THR A 55 -9.42 -21.15 1.62
N ASN A 56 -8.51 -20.26 2.04
CA ASN A 56 -7.08 -20.40 1.75
C ASN A 56 -6.32 -20.89 2.98
N PHE A 57 -5.42 -21.85 2.77
CA PHE A 57 -4.49 -22.27 3.80
C PHE A 57 -3.28 -21.34 3.83
N HIS A 58 -2.91 -20.89 5.02
CA HIS A 58 -1.72 -20.06 5.25
C HIS A 58 -0.81 -20.77 6.26
N SER A 59 0.47 -20.93 5.91
CA SER A 59 1.49 -21.25 6.91
C SER A 59 1.87 -20.00 7.70
N ILE A 60 2.60 -20.16 8.81
CA ILE A 60 3.18 -19.04 9.57
C ILE A 60 4.17 -18.20 8.77
N TYR A 61 4.60 -18.66 7.59
CA TYR A 61 5.53 -17.96 6.69
C TYR A 61 4.82 -17.24 5.53
N ASP A 62 3.51 -17.44 5.37
CA ASP A 62 2.74 -16.88 4.26
C ASP A 62 1.87 -15.71 4.75
N PRO A 63 2.21 -14.46 4.39
CA PRO A 63 1.38 -13.32 4.75
C PRO A 63 -0.06 -13.48 4.26
N ILE A 64 -1.00 -13.14 5.12
CA ILE A 64 -2.43 -13.05 4.83
C ILE A 64 -2.70 -11.78 4.02
N ALA A 65 -2.04 -10.69 4.41
CA ALA A 65 -2.10 -9.40 3.75
C ALA A 65 -0.73 -8.71 3.81
N VAL A 66 -0.45 -7.90 2.80
CA VAL A 66 0.76 -7.08 2.72
C VAL A 66 0.39 -5.61 2.57
N PHE A 67 1.23 -4.75 3.12
CA PHE A 67 1.00 -3.32 3.21
C PHE A 67 2.23 -2.55 2.77
N GLU A 68 2.00 -1.44 2.08
CA GLU A 68 3.01 -0.43 1.80
C GLU A 68 2.68 0.84 2.58
N GLY A 69 3.68 1.52 3.15
CA GLY A 69 3.54 2.81 3.77
C GLY A 69 4.02 3.92 2.84
N LYS A 70 3.27 5.01 2.76
CA LYS A 70 3.66 6.20 2.01
C LYS A 70 3.38 7.47 2.80
N ARG A 71 4.35 8.38 2.88
CA ARG A 71 4.15 9.73 3.41
C ARG A 71 3.53 10.62 2.33
N LEU A 72 2.56 11.44 2.72
CA LEU A 72 1.91 12.42 1.86
C LEU A 72 1.98 13.81 2.53
N PRO A 73 2.74 14.77 1.97
CA PRO A 73 3.58 14.67 0.79
C PRO A 73 4.82 13.78 1.02
N ALA A 74 5.48 13.36 -0.05
CA ALA A 74 6.81 12.75 0.04
C ALA A 74 7.78 13.69 0.80
N PRO A 75 8.79 13.15 1.53
CA PRO A 75 9.74 13.98 2.26
C PRO A 75 10.39 15.06 1.38
N CYS A 76 10.51 16.28 1.93
CA CYS A 76 11.10 17.42 1.22
C CYS A 76 12.52 17.12 0.71
N GLY A 77 12.86 17.60 -0.49
CA GLY A 77 14.23 17.55 -1.03
C GLY A 77 14.41 16.82 -2.35
N SER A 78 13.35 16.25 -2.93
CA SER A 78 13.42 15.70 -4.29
C SER A 78 12.08 15.76 -5.01
N SER A 79 11.97 16.65 -6.00
CA SER A 79 10.82 16.68 -6.93
C SER A 79 10.60 15.34 -7.64
N LEU A 80 11.67 14.53 -7.76
CA LEU A 80 11.62 13.18 -8.34
C LEU A 80 10.81 12.18 -7.51
N ARG A 81 10.55 12.48 -6.22
CA ARG A 81 9.75 11.62 -5.33
C ARG A 81 8.31 12.08 -5.18
N GLN A 82 7.91 13.17 -5.83
CA GLN A 82 6.57 13.75 -5.66
C GLN A 82 5.47 12.74 -5.97
N GLN A 83 5.62 11.94 -7.02
CA GLN A 83 4.63 10.96 -7.45
C GLN A 83 4.84 9.57 -6.84
N GLU A 84 5.73 9.40 -5.85
CA GLU A 84 6.16 8.08 -5.36
C GLU A 84 5.04 7.23 -4.76
N TYR A 85 3.92 7.85 -4.37
CA TYR A 85 2.72 7.14 -3.98
C TYR A 85 2.22 6.25 -5.14
N VAL A 86 2.27 6.77 -6.36
CA VAL A 86 1.86 6.11 -7.60
C VAL A 86 3.04 5.42 -8.28
N THR A 87 4.04 6.18 -8.73
CA THR A 87 5.14 5.72 -9.58
C THR A 87 6.49 6.29 -9.13
N GLY A 88 7.55 5.51 -9.33
CA GLY A 88 8.95 5.94 -9.22
C GLY A 88 9.60 6.14 -10.60
N GLY A 89 8.80 6.24 -11.66
CA GLY A 89 9.26 6.26 -13.04
C GLY A 89 10.03 4.98 -13.38
N GLY A 90 11.14 5.12 -14.11
CA GLY A 90 11.98 4.00 -14.53
C GLY A 90 12.60 3.18 -13.39
N ASN A 91 12.69 3.72 -12.17
CA ASN A 91 13.21 2.98 -11.00
C ASN A 91 12.22 1.95 -10.45
N ARG A 92 10.97 1.96 -10.92
CA ARG A 92 9.92 1.00 -10.54
C ARG A 92 9.73 0.93 -9.02
N SER A 93 9.82 2.07 -8.34
CA SER A 93 9.82 2.20 -6.88
C SER A 93 8.54 2.82 -6.31
N GLY A 94 7.56 3.17 -7.15
CA GLY A 94 6.29 3.71 -6.70
C GLY A 94 5.49 2.72 -5.84
N GLY A 95 4.65 3.23 -4.94
CA GLY A 95 3.81 2.41 -4.06
C GLY A 95 2.84 1.54 -4.87
N ILE A 96 1.96 2.17 -5.64
CA ILE A 96 1.01 1.46 -6.53
C ILE A 96 1.77 0.67 -7.60
N GLN A 97 2.78 1.28 -8.23
CA GLN A 97 3.58 0.67 -9.30
C GLN A 97 4.19 -0.68 -8.89
N ARG A 98 4.71 -0.82 -7.66
CA ARG A 98 5.28 -2.08 -7.18
C ARG A 98 4.25 -3.21 -7.07
N PHE A 99 3.01 -2.90 -6.70
CA PHE A 99 1.93 -3.89 -6.71
C PHE A 99 1.52 -4.22 -8.15
N LYS A 100 1.37 -3.20 -9.00
CA LYS A 100 1.04 -3.35 -10.44
C LYS A 100 2.02 -4.30 -11.13
N LEU A 101 3.32 -4.13 -10.91
CA LEU A 101 4.37 -4.97 -11.49
C LEU A 101 4.56 -6.34 -10.84
N GLY A 102 3.76 -6.71 -9.84
CA GLY A 102 3.96 -7.97 -9.11
C GLY A 102 5.20 -7.99 -8.22
N LEU A 103 5.94 -6.88 -8.07
CA LEU A 103 7.13 -6.81 -7.22
C LEU A 103 6.76 -6.96 -5.74
N HIS A 104 5.59 -6.43 -5.36
CA HIS A 104 4.97 -6.58 -4.04
C HIS A 104 3.64 -7.33 -4.15
N GLY A 105 3.35 -8.22 -3.21
CA GLY A 105 2.05 -8.88 -3.11
C GLY A 105 1.70 -9.76 -4.32
N ALA A 106 2.69 -10.40 -4.96
CA ALA A 106 2.47 -11.26 -6.14
C ALA A 106 1.47 -12.39 -5.87
N LYS A 107 1.44 -12.89 -4.63
CA LYS A 107 0.56 -13.97 -4.16
C LYS A 107 -0.77 -13.45 -3.60
N HIS A 108 -1.06 -12.16 -3.73
CA HIS A 108 -2.22 -11.51 -3.12
C HIS A 108 -3.11 -10.88 -4.18
N ARG A 109 -4.43 -11.08 -4.03
CA ARG A 109 -5.46 -10.39 -4.83
C ARG A 109 -5.80 -9.01 -4.28
N ILE A 110 -5.63 -8.84 -2.97
CA ILE A 110 -5.90 -7.60 -2.24
C ILE A 110 -4.65 -7.23 -1.45
N ALA A 111 -4.25 -5.96 -1.51
CA ALA A 111 -3.22 -5.38 -0.65
C ALA A 111 -3.67 -4.01 -0.16
N ALA A 112 -2.88 -3.39 0.72
CA ALA A 112 -3.19 -2.06 1.20
C ALA A 112 -2.00 -1.10 1.10
N ILE A 113 -2.29 0.17 0.91
CA ILE A 113 -1.33 1.26 1.05
C ILE A 113 -1.80 2.15 2.19
N VAL A 114 -0.95 2.34 3.19
CA VAL A 114 -1.19 3.27 4.29
C VAL A 114 -0.56 4.62 3.94
N GLY A 115 -1.39 5.64 3.80
CA GLY A 115 -0.96 7.01 3.53
C GLY A 115 -0.91 7.84 4.80
N TYR A 116 0.26 8.33 5.19
CA TYR A 116 0.40 9.24 6.33
C TYR A 116 0.23 10.68 5.85
N LEU A 117 -0.93 11.28 6.11
CA LEU A 117 -1.25 12.65 5.68
C LEU A 117 -0.61 13.66 6.63
N GLN A 118 0.58 14.13 6.27
CA GLN A 118 1.35 15.12 7.00
C GLN A 118 0.95 16.54 6.62
N GLU A 119 0.54 16.77 5.37
CA GLU A 119 0.01 18.04 4.90
C GLU A 119 -1.13 17.79 3.91
N GLY A 120 -2.07 18.74 3.81
CA GLY A 120 -3.30 18.54 3.04
C GLY A 120 -4.30 17.60 3.72
N ASP A 121 -5.44 17.40 3.07
CA ASP A 121 -6.47 16.47 3.50
C ASP A 121 -6.72 15.38 2.45
N ALA A 122 -7.61 14.45 2.77
CA ALA A 122 -7.95 13.34 1.87
C ALA A 122 -8.49 13.83 0.52
N SER A 123 -9.29 14.92 0.50
CA SER A 123 -9.84 15.50 -0.72
C SER A 123 -8.76 16.13 -1.60
N HIS A 124 -7.75 16.74 -1.01
CA HIS A 124 -6.57 17.20 -1.74
C HIS A 124 -5.82 16.01 -2.36
N TRP A 125 -5.50 14.99 -1.58
CA TRP A 125 -4.67 13.88 -2.04
C TRP A 125 -5.34 12.97 -3.06
N ILE A 126 -6.64 12.72 -2.95
CA ILE A 126 -7.37 11.96 -3.98
C ILE A 126 -7.30 12.67 -5.33
N ASN A 127 -7.52 14.00 -5.37
CA ASN A 127 -7.45 14.77 -6.61
C ASN A 127 -6.03 14.78 -7.17
N THR A 128 -5.03 14.99 -6.31
CA THR A 128 -3.61 15.00 -6.70
C THR A 128 -3.17 13.65 -7.27
N ILE A 129 -3.45 12.54 -6.58
CA ILE A 129 -3.08 11.19 -7.00
C ILE A 129 -3.80 10.79 -8.29
N ASN A 130 -5.10 11.07 -8.39
CA ASN A 130 -5.86 10.80 -9.61
C ASN A 130 -5.39 11.64 -10.80
N GLY A 131 -4.94 12.88 -10.55
CA GLY A 131 -4.27 13.71 -11.54
C GLY A 131 -2.96 13.10 -12.03
N TRP A 132 -2.14 12.53 -11.14
CA TRP A 132 -0.91 11.83 -11.52
C TRP A 132 -1.20 10.59 -12.38
N ILE A 133 -2.17 9.75 -11.98
CA ILE A 133 -2.54 8.54 -12.74
C ILE A 133 -2.99 8.90 -14.17
N VAL A 134 -3.82 9.93 -14.33
CA VAL A 134 -4.24 10.41 -15.65
C VAL A 134 -3.06 10.93 -16.47
N GLY A 135 -2.13 11.64 -15.83
CA GLY A 135 -0.91 12.14 -16.48
C GLY A 135 0.02 11.03 -16.99
N LEU A 136 0.02 9.85 -16.36
CA LEU A 136 0.87 8.71 -16.75
C LEU A 136 0.32 7.89 -17.93
N ASN A 137 -0.95 8.08 -18.31
CA ASN A 137 -1.59 7.39 -19.44
C ASN A 137 -0.84 7.58 -20.78
N SER A 138 0.07 8.55 -20.87
CA SER A 138 0.88 8.85 -22.06
C SER A 138 2.31 8.27 -22.05
N GLU A 139 2.79 7.64 -20.97
CA GLU A 139 4.21 7.26 -20.85
C GLU A 139 4.49 5.74 -20.89
N SER A 140 5.11 5.31 -22.00
CA SER A 140 5.75 3.99 -22.26
C SER A 140 4.85 2.75 -22.40
N ALA A 141 5.27 1.82 -23.27
CA ALA A 141 4.50 0.63 -23.65
C ALA A 141 4.49 -0.51 -22.61
N GLU A 142 5.39 -0.48 -21.61
CA GLU A 142 5.56 -1.58 -20.64
C GLU A 142 4.69 -1.45 -19.39
N GLU A 143 4.30 -0.22 -19.01
CA GLU A 143 3.41 0.07 -17.88
C GLU A 143 2.27 0.97 -18.34
N ARG A 144 1.18 0.36 -18.81
CA ARG A 144 0.00 1.10 -19.22
C ARG A 144 -0.82 1.52 -18.00
N TRP A 145 -0.82 2.82 -17.72
CA TRP A 145 -1.73 3.45 -16.76
C TRP A 145 -3.02 3.86 -17.48
N THR A 146 -4.18 3.70 -16.84
CA THR A 146 -5.45 4.10 -17.44
C THR A 146 -6.33 4.86 -16.45
N ALA A 147 -7.33 5.59 -16.94
CA ALA A 147 -8.23 6.36 -16.07
C ALA A 147 -9.07 5.45 -15.16
N GLU A 148 -9.30 4.19 -15.55
CA GLU A 148 -9.99 3.20 -14.73
C GLU A 148 -9.19 2.79 -13.48
N GLU A 149 -7.89 3.08 -13.43
CA GLU A 149 -7.01 2.79 -12.29
C GLU A 149 -7.00 3.90 -11.23
N GLN A 150 -7.80 4.96 -11.43
CA GLN A 150 -7.97 6.03 -10.45
C GLN A 150 -8.55 5.51 -9.13
N LEU A 151 -8.22 6.22 -8.06
CA LEU A 151 -8.78 5.99 -6.74
C LEU A 151 -10.27 6.34 -6.75
N SER A 152 -11.07 5.44 -6.16
CA SER A 152 -12.49 5.61 -5.92
C SER A 152 -12.79 6.72 -4.91
N HIS A 153 -14.06 7.08 -4.78
CA HIS A 153 -14.48 8.13 -3.86
C HIS A 153 -14.01 7.85 -2.43
N VAL A 154 -13.51 8.88 -1.76
CA VAL A 154 -13.00 8.76 -0.39
C VAL A 154 -14.12 8.77 0.65
N LEU A 155 -14.06 7.83 1.58
CA LEU A 155 -14.92 7.77 2.76
C LEU A 155 -14.13 8.29 3.96
N ASN A 156 -14.67 9.28 4.67
CA ASN A 156 -14.00 9.92 5.80
C ASN A 156 -14.63 9.48 7.13
N ASP A 157 -13.80 8.99 8.04
CA ASP A 157 -14.10 8.79 9.46
C ASP A 157 -13.33 9.87 10.25
N LEU A 158 -13.98 11.03 10.41
CA LEU A 158 -13.38 12.21 11.04
C LEU A 158 -13.06 11.98 12.53
N GLU A 159 -13.85 11.15 13.22
CA GLU A 159 -13.64 10.84 14.63
C GLU A 159 -12.34 10.04 14.83
N ARG A 160 -12.06 9.10 13.92
CA ARG A 160 -10.84 8.28 13.97
C ARG A 160 -9.66 8.88 13.21
N GLY A 161 -9.85 10.00 12.52
CA GLY A 161 -8.82 10.60 11.67
C GLY A 161 -8.40 9.70 10.51
N LEU A 162 -9.33 8.89 10.00
CA LEU A 162 -9.10 7.89 8.96
C LEU A 162 -9.90 8.25 7.70
N SER A 163 -9.27 8.14 6.54
CA SER A 163 -9.95 8.21 5.25
C SER A 163 -9.64 6.95 4.45
N VAL A 164 -10.63 6.40 3.76
CA VAL A 164 -10.51 5.13 3.03
C VAL A 164 -10.99 5.31 1.60
N CYS A 165 -10.22 4.81 0.64
CA CYS A 165 -10.65 4.62 -0.74
C CYS A 165 -10.00 3.35 -1.30
N SER A 166 -10.33 3.02 -2.54
CA SER A 166 -9.80 1.83 -3.21
C SER A 166 -9.41 2.14 -4.65
N SER A 167 -8.56 1.30 -5.23
CA SER A 167 -8.29 1.30 -6.66
C SER A 167 -8.02 -0.13 -7.13
N GLN A 168 -8.20 -0.38 -8.43
CA GLN A 168 -7.89 -1.67 -9.03
C GLN A 168 -6.86 -1.45 -10.14
N HIS A 169 -5.83 -2.28 -10.17
CA HIS A 169 -4.73 -2.15 -11.13
C HIS A 169 -4.52 -3.44 -11.89
N ARG A 170 -4.36 -3.35 -13.21
CA ARG A 170 -3.94 -4.50 -14.02
C ARG A 170 -2.49 -4.83 -13.72
N ARG A 171 -2.22 -6.11 -13.52
CA ARG A 171 -0.89 -6.59 -13.15
C ARG A 171 -0.09 -7.09 -14.33
N SER A 172 1.22 -7.05 -14.17
CA SER A 172 2.17 -7.76 -15.02
C SER A 172 3.12 -8.60 -14.16
N GLY A 173 3.80 -9.56 -14.78
CA GLY A 173 4.73 -10.48 -14.10
C GLY A 173 4.09 -11.79 -13.64
N ASP A 174 4.82 -12.54 -12.80
CA ASP A 174 4.37 -13.81 -12.20
C ASP A 174 3.52 -13.52 -10.97
N VAL A 175 2.20 -13.46 -11.16
CA VAL A 175 1.22 -13.02 -10.16
C VAL A 175 0.02 -13.97 -10.12
N VAL A 176 -0.64 -14.06 -8.96
CA VAL A 176 -1.78 -14.98 -8.74
C VAL A 176 -3.09 -14.50 -9.39
N SER A 177 -3.13 -13.26 -9.88
CA SER A 177 -4.32 -12.60 -10.42
C SER A 177 -3.93 -11.53 -11.43
N GLU A 178 -4.73 -11.40 -12.51
CA GLU A 178 -4.53 -10.38 -13.54
C GLU A 178 -4.75 -8.95 -13.02
N THR A 179 -5.44 -8.81 -11.89
CA THR A 179 -5.67 -7.54 -11.20
C THR A 179 -5.29 -7.63 -9.72
N ILE A 180 -4.94 -6.48 -9.14
CA ILE A 180 -4.83 -6.28 -7.69
C ILE A 180 -5.77 -5.17 -7.24
N ASP A 181 -6.54 -5.45 -6.19
CA ASP A 181 -7.33 -4.45 -5.49
C ASP A 181 -6.50 -3.84 -4.37
N LEU A 182 -6.30 -2.53 -4.42
CA LEU A 182 -5.59 -1.79 -3.39
C LEU A 182 -6.58 -1.05 -2.50
N GLN A 183 -6.50 -1.30 -1.20
CA GLN A 183 -7.17 -0.50 -0.18
C GLN A 183 -6.23 0.63 0.26
N HIS A 184 -6.66 1.88 0.13
CA HIS A 184 -5.88 3.03 0.57
C HIS A 184 -6.42 3.48 1.93
N LEU A 185 -5.60 3.37 2.96
CA LEU A 185 -5.91 3.71 4.34
C LEU A 185 -5.13 4.95 4.73
N TRP A 186 -5.77 6.11 4.76
CA TRP A 186 -5.11 7.38 5.03
C TRP A 186 -5.31 7.84 6.47
N ILE A 187 -4.21 8.05 7.17
CA ILE A 187 -4.18 8.45 8.57
C ILE A 187 -3.75 9.91 8.65
N LYS A 188 -4.57 10.74 9.30
CA LYS A 188 -4.23 12.14 9.57
C LYS A 188 -3.19 12.23 10.69
N MET A 189 -2.08 12.94 10.44
CA MET A 189 -0.91 13.06 11.34
C MET A 189 -0.77 14.43 12.00
#